data_AF-A0A850SVX0-F1
#
_entry.id   AF-A0A850SVX0-F1
#
_cell.length_a   1.000
_cell.length_b   1.000
_cell.length_c   1.000
_cell.angle_alpha   90.00
_cell.angle_beta   90.00
_cell.angle_gamma   90.00
#
_symmetry.space_group_name_H-M   'P 1'
#
loop_
_entity.id
_entity.type
_entity.pdbx_description
1 polymer ?
#
loop_
_entity_poly.entity_id
_entity_poly.type
_entity_poly.pdbx_seq_one_letter_code
_entity_poly.pdbx_strand_id
1 'polypeptide(L)'
;MVTFVVAHGAWSAGFAWRKMHPLMLKAGHRLVTPTYTGLGERVHLAHDGIDLDTHITDVTNVLFHEDLSDVVLIGHSYGGMVATGVADRATERLRQIIYLDAFVPRSGQCLFDCLPEAERKRRQEGAATEGDGWRLPPSPIPPDTAAEDVAWLMPRRHFQPLATFAQPLTLAKGETKLPRSYIYCSRTAPGDVFGQFSKR
;
A
#
# COMPACT_ATOMS: atom_id res chain seq x y z
N MET A 1 -16.59 10.65 -15.87
CA MET A 1 -15.16 10.55 -15.49
C MET A 1 -15.08 10.34 -13.99
N VAL A 2 -14.26 9.40 -13.51
CA VAL A 2 -14.04 9.13 -12.07
C VAL A 2 -12.55 9.25 -11.80
N THR A 3 -12.19 9.81 -10.65
CA THR A 3 -10.79 9.90 -10.19
C THR A 3 -10.49 8.79 -9.20
N PHE A 4 -9.46 8.01 -9.51
CA PHE A 4 -8.93 6.97 -8.66
C PHE A 4 -7.62 7.44 -8.05
N VAL A 5 -7.44 7.23 -6.75
CA VAL A 5 -6.20 7.51 -6.03
C VAL A 5 -5.66 6.21 -5.48
N VAL A 6 -4.38 5.94 -5.69
CA VAL A 6 -3.76 4.67 -5.33
C VAL A 6 -2.85 4.82 -4.12
N ALA A 7 -3.18 4.10 -3.05
CA ALA A 7 -2.25 3.71 -2.02
C ALA A 7 -1.54 2.41 -2.45
N HIS A 8 -0.29 2.53 -2.92
CA HIS A 8 0.50 1.41 -3.41
C HIS A 8 1.03 0.49 -2.28
N GLY A 9 1.49 -0.70 -2.67
CA GLY A 9 2.04 -1.72 -1.78
C GLY A 9 3.48 -1.44 -1.32
N ALA A 10 4.02 -2.33 -0.48
CA ALA A 10 5.37 -2.22 0.06
C ALA A 10 6.41 -2.45 -1.05
N TRP A 11 7.58 -1.82 -0.90
CA TRP A 11 8.67 -1.87 -1.89
C TRP A 11 8.25 -1.47 -3.31
N SER A 12 7.23 -0.62 -3.40
CA SER A 12 6.62 -0.11 -4.63
C SER A 12 6.60 1.41 -4.58
N ALA A 13 6.04 2.03 -5.60
CA ALA A 13 5.82 3.48 -5.70
C ALA A 13 4.84 3.79 -6.84
N GLY A 14 4.57 5.07 -7.09
CA GLY A 14 3.73 5.51 -8.20
C GLY A 14 4.16 4.95 -9.55
N PHE A 15 5.48 4.79 -9.78
CA PHE A 15 6.02 4.24 -11.03
C PHE A 15 5.45 2.86 -11.36
N ALA A 16 5.16 2.01 -10.37
CA ALA A 16 4.71 0.64 -10.57
C ALA A 16 3.35 0.56 -11.28
N TRP A 17 2.59 1.65 -11.25
CA TRP A 17 1.28 1.78 -11.88
C TRP A 17 1.32 2.34 -13.30
N ARG A 18 2.51 2.55 -13.88
CA ARG A 18 2.68 3.10 -15.25
C ARG A 18 1.85 2.40 -16.33
N LYS A 19 1.71 1.07 -16.24
CA LYS A 19 0.96 0.27 -17.22
C LYS A 19 -0.56 0.45 -17.06
N MET A 20 -1.04 0.90 -15.89
CA MET A 20 -2.46 1.17 -15.62
C MET A 20 -2.92 2.54 -16.11
N HIS A 21 -2.05 3.55 -16.09
CA HIS A 21 -2.37 4.90 -16.57
C HIS A 21 -3.07 4.93 -17.94
N PRO A 22 -2.53 4.32 -19.01
CA PRO A 22 -3.19 4.34 -20.32
C PRO A 22 -4.51 3.56 -20.35
N LEU A 23 -4.65 2.50 -19.54
CA LEU A 23 -5.88 1.70 -19.45
C LEU A 23 -7.01 2.49 -18.78
N MET A 24 -6.69 3.20 -17.69
CA MET A 24 -7.65 4.06 -16.97
C MET A 24 -8.07 5.24 -17.83
N LEU A 25 -7.12 5.87 -18.54
CA LEU A 25 -7.43 6.96 -19.46
C LEU A 25 -8.35 6.51 -20.59
N LYS A 26 -8.06 5.36 -21.21
CA LYS A 26 -8.90 4.76 -22.27
C LYS A 26 -10.33 4.46 -21.77
N ALA A 27 -10.48 4.11 -20.51
CA ALA A 27 -11.78 3.89 -19.87
C ALA A 27 -12.49 5.20 -19.46
N GLY A 28 -11.90 6.37 -19.68
CA GLY A 28 -12.49 7.67 -19.33
C GLY A 28 -12.34 8.03 -17.84
N HIS A 29 -11.31 7.48 -17.17
CA HIS A 29 -11.01 7.72 -15.76
C HIS A 29 -9.65 8.39 -15.57
N ARG A 30 -9.48 9.12 -14.47
CA ARG A 30 -8.19 9.66 -14.02
C ARG A 30 -7.59 8.72 -12.97
N LEU A 31 -6.30 8.43 -13.09
CA LEU A 31 -5.55 7.66 -12.09
C LEU A 31 -4.46 8.54 -11.48
N VAL A 32 -4.47 8.70 -10.17
CA VAL A 32 -3.46 9.42 -9.39
C VAL A 32 -2.71 8.40 -8.55
N THR A 33 -1.39 8.35 -8.69
CA THR A 33 -0.53 7.34 -8.06
C THR A 33 0.57 8.02 -7.25
N PRO A 34 0.26 8.58 -6.06
CA PRO A 34 1.26 9.16 -5.17
C PRO A 34 2.36 8.17 -4.84
N THR A 35 3.59 8.65 -4.72
CA THR A 35 4.71 7.89 -4.16
C THR A 35 4.93 8.31 -2.72
N TYR A 36 5.07 7.35 -1.81
CA TYR A 36 5.36 7.65 -0.42
C TYR A 36 6.79 8.14 -0.19
N THR A 37 6.98 8.90 0.87
CA THR A 37 8.28 9.36 1.36
C THR A 37 9.22 8.18 1.61
N GLY A 38 10.47 8.29 1.19
CA GLY A 38 11.46 7.22 1.31
C GLY A 38 11.34 6.07 0.29
N LEU A 39 10.39 6.12 -0.65
CA LEU A 39 10.21 5.11 -1.70
C LEU A 39 10.25 5.73 -3.11
N GLY A 40 10.48 4.88 -4.12
CA GLY A 40 10.50 5.31 -5.53
C GLY A 40 11.43 6.49 -5.81
N GLU A 41 10.95 7.49 -6.53
CA GLU A 41 11.68 8.74 -6.81
C GLU A 41 12.01 9.56 -5.55
N ARG A 42 11.38 9.24 -4.41
CA ARG A 42 11.61 9.83 -3.09
C ARG A 42 12.55 9.00 -2.22
N VAL A 43 13.24 8.00 -2.77
CA VAL A 43 14.18 7.13 -2.02
C VAL A 43 15.29 7.91 -1.29
N HIS A 44 15.69 9.08 -1.81
CA HIS A 44 16.66 9.96 -1.18
C HIS A 44 16.21 10.57 0.15
N LEU A 45 14.91 10.45 0.48
CA LEU A 45 14.34 10.86 1.76
C LEU A 45 14.26 9.70 2.77
N ALA A 46 14.76 8.51 2.44
CA ALA A 46 14.64 7.35 3.32
C ALA A 46 15.43 7.54 4.63
N HIS A 47 14.74 7.38 5.76
CA HIS A 47 15.32 7.38 7.11
C HIS A 47 14.47 6.50 8.05
N ASP A 48 14.98 6.23 9.25
CA ASP A 48 14.38 5.34 10.26
C ASP A 48 13.10 5.88 10.92
N GLY A 49 12.95 7.20 10.97
CA GLY A 49 11.72 7.86 11.44
C GLY A 49 10.49 7.77 10.51
N ILE A 50 10.57 7.09 9.35
CA ILE A 50 9.41 6.93 8.45
C ILE A 50 8.51 5.79 8.93
N ASP A 51 7.23 6.10 9.15
CA ASP A 51 6.24 5.19 9.71
C ASP A 51 4.95 5.10 8.85
N LEU A 52 3.94 4.36 9.32
CA LEU A 52 2.66 4.22 8.62
C LEU A 52 1.93 5.58 8.52
N ASP A 53 2.01 6.41 9.56
CA ASP A 53 1.39 7.73 9.58
C ASP A 53 1.99 8.67 8.55
N THR A 54 3.31 8.57 8.31
CA THR A 54 4.02 9.29 7.24
C THR A 54 3.39 8.96 5.88
N HIS A 55 3.22 7.67 5.57
CA HIS A 55 2.68 7.23 4.27
C HIS A 55 1.20 7.56 4.10
N ILE A 56 0.41 7.51 5.18
CA ILE A 56 -0.98 8.00 5.15
C ILE A 56 -1.01 9.51 4.90
N THR A 57 -0.14 10.26 5.56
CA THR A 57 -0.04 11.73 5.39
C THR A 57 0.32 12.10 3.96
N ASP A 58 1.24 11.37 3.32
CA ASP A 58 1.58 11.59 1.91
C ASP A 58 0.34 11.51 1.00
N VAL A 59 -0.53 10.52 1.20
CA VAL A 59 -1.75 10.36 0.38
C VAL A 59 -2.81 11.41 0.74
N THR A 60 -3.04 11.71 2.02
CA THR A 60 -4.00 12.76 2.42
C THR A 60 -3.56 14.14 1.93
N ASN A 61 -2.25 14.41 1.91
CA ASN A 61 -1.70 15.65 1.36
C ASN A 61 -1.94 15.75 -0.14
N VAL A 62 -1.81 14.66 -0.90
CA VAL A 62 -2.19 14.68 -2.31
C VAL A 62 -3.69 14.96 -2.47
N LEU A 63 -4.56 14.30 -1.69
CA LEU A 63 -6.00 14.58 -1.74
C LEU A 63 -6.33 16.06 -1.47
N PHE A 64 -5.64 16.67 -0.50
CA PHE A 64 -5.85 18.06 -0.13
C PHE A 64 -5.27 19.05 -1.15
N HIS A 65 -3.99 18.91 -1.51
CA HIS A 65 -3.26 19.88 -2.33
C HIS A 65 -3.63 19.83 -3.82
N GLU A 66 -4.05 18.67 -4.33
CA GLU A 66 -4.61 18.54 -5.69
C GLU A 66 -6.13 18.80 -5.73
N ASP A 67 -6.70 19.22 -4.59
CA ASP A 67 -8.14 19.43 -4.37
C ASP A 67 -9.01 18.28 -4.90
N LEU A 68 -8.64 17.05 -4.54
CA LEU A 68 -9.36 15.86 -4.96
C LEU A 68 -10.50 15.58 -3.98
N SER A 69 -11.69 15.38 -4.52
CA SER A 69 -12.92 14.99 -3.82
C SER A 69 -13.73 14.00 -4.66
N ASP A 70 -14.69 13.32 -4.04
CA ASP A 70 -15.49 12.25 -4.68
C ASP A 70 -14.61 11.16 -5.34
N VAL A 71 -13.46 10.87 -4.74
CA VAL A 71 -12.49 9.91 -5.31
C VAL A 71 -12.78 8.48 -4.90
N VAL A 72 -12.36 7.54 -5.74
CA VAL A 72 -12.26 6.13 -5.38
C VAL A 72 -10.83 5.85 -4.91
N LEU A 73 -10.67 5.47 -3.65
CA LEU A 73 -9.37 5.15 -3.06
C LEU A 73 -9.06 3.66 -3.24
N ILE A 74 -7.94 3.33 -3.88
CA ILE A 74 -7.47 1.95 -4.05
C ILE A 74 -6.34 1.69 -3.07
N GLY A 75 -6.48 0.71 -2.18
CA GLY A 75 -5.39 0.19 -1.37
C GLY A 75 -4.90 -1.16 -1.93
N HIS A 76 -3.65 -1.24 -2.36
CA HIS A 76 -3.04 -2.49 -2.85
C HIS A 76 -2.02 -3.05 -1.86
N SER A 77 -2.14 -4.32 -1.46
CA SER A 77 -1.20 -4.97 -0.53
C SER A 77 -1.06 -4.17 0.78
N TYR A 78 0.17 -3.80 1.18
CA TYR A 78 0.46 -2.84 2.27
C TYR A 78 -0.36 -1.54 2.17
N GLY A 79 -0.64 -1.08 0.95
CA GLY A 79 -1.47 0.10 0.70
C GLY A 79 -2.90 -0.03 1.22
N GLY A 80 -3.35 -1.24 1.58
CA GLY A 80 -4.58 -1.42 2.36
C GLY A 80 -4.51 -0.78 3.75
N MET A 81 -3.37 -0.92 4.47
CA MET A 81 -3.14 -0.23 5.75
C MET A 81 -3.25 1.28 5.57
N VAL A 82 -2.58 1.80 4.54
CA VAL A 82 -2.56 3.23 4.20
C VAL A 82 -3.96 3.69 3.83
N ALA A 83 -4.66 2.98 2.94
CA ALA A 83 -5.99 3.34 2.49
C ALA A 83 -7.01 3.37 3.63
N THR A 84 -6.94 2.43 4.58
CA THR A 84 -7.79 2.44 5.77
C THR A 84 -7.53 3.69 6.63
N GLY A 85 -6.25 4.07 6.82
CA GLY A 85 -5.90 5.28 7.56
C GLY A 85 -6.28 6.58 6.83
N VAL A 86 -6.12 6.64 5.51
CA VAL A 86 -6.57 7.78 4.68
C VAL A 86 -8.08 7.95 4.79
N ALA A 87 -8.83 6.84 4.78
CA ALA A 87 -10.29 6.89 4.88
C ALA A 87 -10.81 7.36 6.24
N ASP A 88 -10.05 7.15 7.31
CA ASP A 88 -10.33 7.74 8.62
C ASP A 88 -10.07 9.26 8.60
N ARG A 89 -8.93 9.69 8.06
CA ARG A 89 -8.48 11.09 8.10
C ARG A 89 -9.24 12.00 7.15
N ALA A 90 -9.49 11.56 5.92
CA ALA A 90 -10.05 12.35 4.82
C ALA A 90 -11.35 11.76 4.25
N THR A 91 -12.19 11.15 5.11
CA THR A 91 -13.42 10.44 4.71
C THR A 91 -14.33 11.26 3.80
N GLU A 92 -14.42 12.57 4.02
CA GLU A 92 -15.24 13.52 3.28
C GLU A 92 -14.82 13.73 1.82
N ARG A 93 -13.59 13.35 1.48
CA ARG A 93 -13.06 13.42 0.10
C ARG A 93 -13.27 12.12 -0.68
N LEU A 94 -13.69 11.04 0.00
CA LEU A 94 -13.76 9.71 -0.59
C LEU A 94 -15.21 9.33 -0.87
N ARG A 95 -15.43 8.70 -2.03
CA ARG A 95 -16.72 8.09 -2.38
C ARG A 95 -16.77 6.60 -2.03
N GLN A 96 -15.63 5.92 -2.10
CA GLN A 96 -15.50 4.47 -1.97
C GLN A 96 -14.04 4.08 -1.71
N ILE A 97 -13.85 2.94 -1.03
CA ILE A 97 -12.55 2.27 -0.93
C ILE A 97 -12.59 0.95 -1.71
N ILE A 98 -11.55 0.67 -2.48
CA ILE A 98 -11.30 -0.62 -3.11
C ILE A 98 -10.02 -1.20 -2.52
N TYR A 99 -10.11 -2.38 -1.91
CA TYR A 99 -8.96 -3.17 -1.50
C TYR A 99 -8.60 -4.13 -2.63
N LEU A 100 -7.39 -4.02 -3.18
CA LEU A 100 -6.87 -4.91 -4.23
C LEU A 100 -5.79 -5.78 -3.62
N ASP A 101 -6.06 -7.07 -3.37
CA ASP A 101 -5.14 -8.00 -2.70
C ASP A 101 -4.38 -7.33 -1.54
N ALA A 102 -5.15 -6.82 -0.59
CA ALA A 102 -4.66 -5.88 0.40
C ALA A 102 -5.00 -6.31 1.83
N PHE A 103 -4.21 -5.79 2.77
CA PHE A 103 -4.54 -5.89 4.18
C PHE A 103 -5.75 -4.99 4.50
N VAL A 104 -6.66 -5.48 5.33
CA VAL A 104 -7.80 -4.71 5.84
C VAL A 104 -7.73 -4.72 7.37
N PRO A 105 -6.87 -3.87 7.97
CA PRO A 105 -6.64 -3.87 9.42
C PRO A 105 -7.87 -3.37 10.18
N ARG A 106 -8.02 -3.85 11.42
CA ARG A 106 -8.84 -3.18 12.43
C ARG A 106 -8.01 -2.13 13.17
N SER A 107 -8.69 -1.20 13.83
CA SER A 107 -8.03 -0.26 14.74
C SER A 107 -7.20 -1.01 15.79
N GLY A 108 -5.98 -0.55 16.05
CA GLY A 108 -5.00 -1.16 16.94
C GLY A 108 -4.16 -2.27 16.32
N GLN A 109 -4.43 -2.70 15.08
CA GLN A 109 -3.57 -3.69 14.40
C GLN A 109 -2.44 -3.01 13.63
N CYS A 110 -1.23 -3.57 13.72
CA CYS A 110 -0.17 -3.30 12.77
C CYS A 110 -0.18 -4.33 11.62
N LEU A 111 0.63 -4.13 10.59
CA LEU A 111 0.69 -5.09 9.48
C LEU A 111 1.25 -6.44 9.95
N PHE A 112 2.21 -6.46 10.87
CA PHE A 112 2.74 -7.72 11.41
C PHE A 112 1.69 -8.59 12.11
N ASP A 113 0.63 -8.01 12.67
CA ASP A 113 -0.47 -8.78 13.28
C ASP A 113 -1.38 -9.44 12.23
N CYS A 114 -1.26 -9.00 10.97
CA CYS A 114 -2.01 -9.53 9.83
C CYS A 114 -1.24 -10.62 9.06
N LEU A 115 0.00 -10.92 9.46
CA LEU A 115 0.84 -11.92 8.81
C LEU A 115 0.89 -13.23 9.60
N PRO A 116 1.08 -14.37 8.93
CA PRO A 116 1.49 -15.61 9.61
C PRO A 116 2.77 -15.39 10.42
N GLU A 117 2.89 -16.05 11.57
CA GLU A 117 4.01 -15.86 12.50
C GLU A 117 5.39 -16.08 11.83
N ALA A 118 5.52 -17.10 10.99
CA ALA A 118 6.75 -17.38 10.26
C ALA A 118 7.14 -16.23 9.31
N GLU A 119 6.17 -15.61 8.65
CA GLU A 119 6.41 -14.48 7.74
C GLU A 119 6.78 -13.21 8.52
N ARG A 120 6.15 -12.98 9.67
CA ARG A 120 6.53 -11.92 10.61
C ARG A 120 7.98 -12.07 11.07
N LYS A 121 8.36 -13.25 11.57
CA LYS A 121 9.73 -13.53 12.05
C LYS A 121 10.76 -13.33 10.95
N ARG A 122 10.55 -13.91 9.77
CA ARG A 122 11.44 -13.77 8.61
C ARG A 122 11.70 -12.30 8.25
N ARG A 123 10.66 -11.46 8.29
CA ARG A 123 10.78 -10.02 8.00
C ARG A 123 11.54 -9.28 9.09
N GLN A 124 11.28 -9.57 10.35
CA GLN A 124 12.00 -8.96 11.47
C GLN A 124 13.48 -9.34 11.47
N GLU A 125 13.78 -10.61 11.19
CA GLU A 125 15.15 -11.09 11.00
C GLU A 125 15.84 -10.37 9.83
N GLY A 126 15.18 -10.29 8.66
CA GLY A 126 15.71 -9.57 7.50
C GLY A 126 15.97 -8.08 7.79
N ALA A 127 15.13 -7.42 8.59
CA ALA A 127 15.42 -6.06 9.03
C ALA A 127 16.68 -5.99 9.91
N ALA A 128 16.87 -6.93 10.81
CA ALA A 128 18.04 -6.98 11.68
C ALA A 128 19.34 -7.32 10.93
N THR A 129 19.29 -8.20 9.93
CA THR A 129 20.50 -8.72 9.26
C THR A 129 20.87 -8.00 7.97
N GLU A 130 19.89 -7.51 7.22
CA GLU A 130 20.10 -6.88 5.90
C GLU A 130 19.66 -5.41 5.86
N GLY A 131 18.86 -5.00 6.85
CA GLY A 131 18.14 -3.73 6.84
C GLY A 131 18.54 -2.76 7.93
N ASP A 132 19.76 -2.90 8.47
CA ASP A 132 20.34 -2.02 9.50
C ASP A 132 19.44 -1.82 10.74
N GLY A 133 18.53 -2.76 11.01
CA GLY A 133 17.57 -2.72 12.11
C GLY A 133 16.32 -1.86 11.87
N TRP A 134 16.22 -1.08 10.80
CA TRP A 134 15.12 -0.12 10.59
C TRP A 134 14.41 -0.23 9.24
N ARG A 135 14.87 -1.08 8.32
CA ARG A 135 14.25 -1.24 6.99
C ARG A 135 14.15 -2.71 6.58
N LEU A 136 13.18 -3.04 5.76
CA LEU A 136 12.82 -4.40 5.36
C LEU A 136 13.31 -4.67 3.94
N PRO A 137 14.09 -5.74 3.69
CA PRO A 137 14.50 -6.11 2.35
C PRO A 137 13.28 -6.44 1.47
N PRO A 138 13.33 -6.17 0.15
CA PRO A 138 12.23 -6.50 -0.76
C PRO A 138 11.89 -7.99 -0.78
N SER A 139 10.60 -8.34 -0.69
CA SER A 139 10.18 -9.74 -0.94
C SER A 139 10.50 -10.19 -2.37
N PRO A 140 10.68 -11.50 -2.60
CA PRO A 140 10.80 -12.05 -3.95
C PRO A 140 9.66 -11.62 -4.87
N ILE A 141 9.97 -11.41 -6.16
CA ILE A 141 8.96 -11.13 -7.18
C ILE A 141 8.19 -12.43 -7.48
N PRO A 142 6.86 -12.38 -7.67
CA PRO A 142 6.08 -13.56 -8.07
C PRO A 142 6.67 -14.23 -9.33
N PRO A 143 6.80 -15.57 -9.34
CA PRO A 143 7.48 -16.29 -10.42
C PRO A 143 6.77 -16.20 -11.77
N ASP A 144 5.49 -15.81 -11.79
CA ASP A 144 4.70 -15.58 -13.00
C ASP A 144 4.75 -14.13 -13.52
N THR A 145 5.59 -13.28 -12.92
CA THR A 145 5.88 -11.94 -13.45
C THR A 145 6.70 -12.05 -14.73
N ALA A 146 6.29 -11.35 -15.80
CA ALA A 146 7.01 -11.35 -17.06
C ALA A 146 8.47 -10.90 -16.89
N ALA A 147 9.40 -11.52 -17.61
CA ALA A 147 10.84 -11.25 -17.47
C ALA A 147 11.20 -9.76 -17.70
N GLU A 148 10.53 -9.10 -18.64
CA GLU A 148 10.68 -7.66 -18.88
C GLU A 148 10.29 -6.82 -17.66
N ASP A 149 9.23 -7.21 -16.96
CA ASP A 149 8.73 -6.53 -15.77
C ASP A 149 9.64 -6.80 -14.57
N VAL A 150 10.14 -8.03 -14.42
CA VAL A 150 11.17 -8.36 -13.43
C VAL A 150 12.40 -7.47 -13.63
N ALA A 151 12.94 -7.42 -14.85
CA ALA A 151 14.13 -6.64 -15.17
C ALA A 151 13.92 -5.13 -14.93
N TRP A 152 12.72 -4.62 -15.21
CA TRP A 152 12.41 -3.22 -14.98
C TRP A 152 12.13 -2.89 -13.50
N LEU A 153 11.46 -3.77 -12.75
CA LEU A 153 11.10 -3.58 -11.35
C LEU A 153 12.31 -3.71 -10.42
N MET A 154 13.13 -4.74 -10.60
CA MET A 154 14.24 -5.07 -9.69
C MET A 154 15.12 -3.88 -9.29
N PRO A 155 15.65 -3.04 -10.22
CA PRO A 155 16.49 -1.90 -9.85
C PRO A 155 15.73 -0.75 -9.15
N ARG A 156 14.39 -0.80 -9.11
CA ARG A 156 13.52 0.24 -8.55
C ARG A 156 12.84 -0.18 -7.24
N ARG A 157 13.05 -1.42 -6.80
CA ARG A 157 12.53 -1.92 -5.52
C ARG A 157 13.56 -1.68 -4.42
N HIS A 158 13.29 -0.67 -3.61
CA HIS A 158 14.11 -0.33 -2.46
C HIS A 158 13.53 -0.92 -1.17
N PHE A 159 14.33 -0.94 -0.11
CA PHE A 159 13.91 -1.39 1.21
C PHE A 159 12.73 -0.56 1.73
N GLN A 160 11.84 -1.20 2.48
CA GLN A 160 10.66 -0.56 3.08
C GLN A 160 10.95 -0.19 4.54
N PRO A 161 10.64 1.02 5.04
CA PRO A 161 10.83 1.33 6.46
C PRO A 161 10.08 0.34 7.38
N LEU A 162 10.75 -0.18 8.41
CA LEU A 162 10.22 -1.21 9.31
C LEU A 162 9.04 -0.70 10.13
N ALA A 163 9.09 0.56 10.57
CA ALA A 163 8.04 1.16 11.36
C ALA A 163 6.69 1.18 10.62
N THR A 164 6.68 1.20 9.29
CA THR A 164 5.42 1.11 8.51
C THR A 164 4.74 -0.25 8.64
N PHE A 165 5.46 -1.31 9.04
CA PHE A 165 4.91 -2.63 9.32
C PHE A 165 4.56 -2.84 10.79
N ALA A 166 5.30 -2.16 11.68
CA ALA A 166 5.22 -2.35 13.13
C ALA A 166 4.26 -1.39 13.85
N GLN A 167 3.99 -0.20 13.27
CA GLN A 167 3.12 0.80 13.88
C GLN A 167 1.66 0.32 13.84
N PRO A 168 0.97 0.25 15.00
CA PRO A 168 -0.47 0.02 15.04
C PRO A 168 -1.24 1.16 14.38
N LEU A 169 -2.24 0.84 13.56
CA LEU A 169 -3.13 1.84 12.98
C LEU A 169 -4.21 2.25 14.01
N THR A 170 -4.24 3.50 14.44
CA THR A 170 -5.33 4.04 15.25
C THR A 170 -6.35 4.75 14.37
N LEU A 171 -7.62 4.31 14.40
CA LEU A 171 -8.73 4.97 13.72
C LEU A 171 -9.47 5.90 14.69
N ALA A 172 -9.42 7.20 14.44
CA ALA A 172 -10.03 8.21 15.31
C ALA A 172 -11.56 8.29 15.11
N LYS A 173 -12.04 8.03 13.90
CA LYS A 173 -13.47 8.03 13.53
C LYS A 173 -14.07 6.62 13.49
N GLY A 174 -13.28 5.60 13.83
CA GLY A 174 -13.68 4.19 13.84
C GLY A 174 -13.63 3.52 12.46
N GLU A 175 -14.26 2.35 12.33
CA GLU A 175 -14.32 1.67 11.03
C GLU A 175 -15.10 2.52 10.01
N THR A 176 -14.58 2.57 8.78
CA THR A 176 -15.19 3.39 7.72
C THR A 176 -16.62 2.93 7.39
N LYS A 177 -17.50 3.91 7.14
CA LYS A 177 -18.87 3.70 6.64
C LYS A 177 -18.97 3.84 5.12
N LEU A 178 -17.87 4.15 4.44
CA LEU A 178 -17.83 4.27 2.99
C LEU A 178 -18.18 2.92 2.35
N PRO A 179 -18.77 2.91 1.15
CA PRO A 179 -18.81 1.72 0.32
C PRO A 179 -17.41 1.10 0.19
N ARG A 180 -17.35 -0.22 0.32
CA ARG A 180 -16.11 -1.00 0.21
C ARG A 180 -16.27 -2.07 -0.86
N SER A 181 -15.23 -2.28 -1.64
CA SER A 181 -15.11 -3.45 -2.52
C SER A 181 -13.76 -4.10 -2.31
N TYR A 182 -13.70 -5.41 -2.54
CA TYR A 182 -12.46 -6.17 -2.51
C TYR A 182 -12.26 -6.84 -3.86
N ILE A 183 -11.11 -6.61 -4.48
CA ILE A 183 -10.64 -7.31 -5.67
C ILE A 183 -9.59 -8.30 -5.20
N TYR A 184 -9.92 -9.59 -5.31
CA TYR A 184 -9.07 -10.68 -4.91
C TYR A 184 -8.53 -11.42 -6.14
N CYS A 185 -7.21 -11.47 -6.33
CA CYS A 185 -6.62 -12.26 -7.41
C CYS A 185 -6.55 -13.72 -6.98
N SER A 186 -7.24 -14.59 -7.71
CA SER A 186 -7.41 -16.01 -7.35
C SER A 186 -6.16 -16.87 -7.57
N ARG A 187 -5.15 -16.36 -8.28
CA ARG A 187 -3.86 -17.03 -8.42
C ARG A 187 -2.97 -16.63 -7.24
N THR A 188 -3.00 -17.42 -6.18
CA THR A 188 -2.31 -17.09 -4.92
C THR A 188 -1.02 -17.88 -4.73
N ALA A 189 -0.07 -17.24 -4.05
CA ALA A 189 1.12 -17.91 -3.53
C ALA A 189 0.74 -18.84 -2.35
N PRO A 190 1.57 -19.85 -2.02
CA PRO A 190 1.38 -20.66 -0.82
C PRO A 190 1.17 -19.80 0.43
N GLY A 191 0.09 -20.06 1.17
CA GLY A 191 -0.26 -19.35 2.41
C GLY A 191 -1.39 -18.33 2.29
N ASP A 192 -1.74 -17.87 1.09
CA ASP A 192 -2.88 -16.97 0.81
C ASP A 192 -3.14 -15.91 1.90
N VAL A 193 -2.18 -14.99 2.06
CA VAL A 193 -2.22 -13.95 3.11
C VAL A 193 -3.49 -13.10 3.03
N PHE A 194 -4.05 -12.95 1.82
CA PHE A 194 -5.13 -12.01 1.53
C PHE A 194 -6.54 -12.61 1.56
N GLY A 195 -6.69 -13.94 1.39
CA GLY A 195 -8.01 -14.58 1.35
C GLY A 195 -8.84 -14.43 2.63
N GLN A 196 -8.21 -14.12 3.76
CA GLN A 196 -8.93 -13.79 5.00
C GLN A 196 -9.61 -12.41 4.96
N PHE A 197 -9.11 -11.48 4.14
CA PHE A 197 -9.61 -10.10 4.06
C PHE A 197 -10.68 -9.95 2.98
N SER A 198 -10.64 -10.76 1.92
CA SER A 198 -11.66 -10.74 0.84
C SER A 198 -13.07 -11.14 1.32
N LYS A 199 -13.18 -11.68 2.53
CA LYS A 199 -14.43 -12.11 3.18
C LYS A 199 -15.01 -11.05 4.13
N ARG A 200 -14.39 -9.87 4.26
CA ARG A 200 -14.77 -8.78 5.18
C ARG A 200 -15.45 -7.60 4.47
#